data_AF-A0A800AKF9-F1
#
_entry.id   AF-A0A800AKF9-F1
#
_cell.length_a   1.000
_cell.length_b   1.000
_cell.length_c   1.000
_cell.angle_alpha   90.00
_cell.angle_beta   90.00
_cell.angle_gamma   90.00
#
_symmetry.space_group_name_H-M   'P 1'
#
loop_
_entity.id
_entity.type
_entity.pdbx_description
1 polymer ?
#
loop_
_entity_poly.entity_id
_entity_poly.type
_entity_poly.pdbx_seq_one_letter_code
_entity_poly.pdbx_strand_id
1 'polypeptide(L)'
;MRRADSSNRKKQRRRTRTRCRVCRGNEGKRICPALLDVPICPICCKEMRAKIPNCDRRCRYFAPLMVSSRKLSTRELPLYKCLISKSEDTGMIKAIVAQEKPNGNLRAMFVLLDFWKKGLRDCFVDADISKGEFEDRCAKIGEEFPFEEIDFDKCRQYIKQAHRISTEIGAEIPWEYEYWQDMLGDMSMVKDIGGSLYKCAKCWADLPERTVGLMKQHAKSEDIQFYILCRKCGGQAEFVEGIEFGETELEFKFDDPREIENFRPFNDGASPAKGHWQVKDGALYQLTNDVRDGNGPSGQDPNPGAYLLLTVPGCLEWKDYVVSADFVWTDNDLWGIMFYYTDELNYYRYSVEQYDSVKLDRNPKYRLERFVNGRYTKLAEGDIPGVRIPNGSPEEDNRIEPHKLRVSIKDGSIELLFDDKSLKKLADDSLQKGTVAFYVWSNTGWIKNLKITGKLVTAI
;
A
#
# COMPACT_ATOMS: atom_id res chain seq x y z
N MET A 1 -53.78 21.44 39.73
CA MET A 1 -52.41 21.40 40.32
C MET A 1 -51.95 19.95 40.43
N ARG A 2 -50.67 19.73 40.09
CA ARG A 2 -49.92 18.47 39.86
C ARG A 2 -50.10 17.44 41.00
N ARG A 3 -50.58 16.21 40.79
CA ARG A 3 -49.98 14.98 40.21
C ARG A 3 -48.58 14.64 40.74
N ALA A 4 -48.56 13.63 41.61
CA ALA A 4 -47.39 12.97 42.19
C ALA A 4 -46.72 12.03 41.17
N ASP A 5 -45.40 12.09 41.15
CA ASP A 5 -44.51 11.22 40.39
C ASP A 5 -44.55 9.78 40.93
N SER A 6 -44.79 8.83 40.04
CA SER A 6 -44.44 7.42 40.26
C SER A 6 -43.62 6.92 39.07
N SER A 7 -42.32 6.83 39.30
CA SER A 7 -41.33 6.43 38.31
C SER A 7 -41.36 4.91 38.11
N ASN A 8 -42.06 4.48 37.07
CA ASN A 8 -42.14 3.09 36.65
C ASN A 8 -40.90 2.69 35.83
N ARG A 9 -39.74 2.48 36.49
CA ARG A 9 -38.56 1.89 35.86
C ARG A 9 -38.75 0.38 35.74
N LYS A 10 -39.11 -0.08 34.54
CA LYS A 10 -39.07 -1.50 34.14
C LYS A 10 -37.69 -2.08 34.45
N LYS A 11 -37.61 -2.96 35.46
CA LYS A 11 -36.42 -3.78 35.75
C LYS A 11 -36.13 -4.67 34.54
N GLN A 12 -35.16 -4.30 33.70
CA GLN A 12 -34.51 -5.24 32.78
C GLN A 12 -33.95 -6.40 33.61
N ARG A 13 -34.52 -7.59 33.45
CA ARG A 13 -33.95 -8.84 33.99
C ARG A 13 -32.50 -8.95 33.50
N ARG A 14 -31.52 -8.76 34.39
CA ARG A 14 -30.11 -9.08 34.13
C ARG A 14 -30.05 -10.55 33.71
N ARG A 15 -29.82 -10.81 32.42
CA ARG A 15 -29.58 -12.18 31.90
C ARG A 15 -28.39 -12.76 32.68
N THR A 16 -28.62 -13.86 33.38
CA THR A 16 -27.57 -14.65 34.04
C THR A 16 -26.51 -14.99 33.01
N ARG A 17 -25.27 -14.54 33.25
CA ARG A 17 -24.12 -14.78 32.37
C ARG A 17 -23.65 -16.22 32.54
N THR A 18 -24.28 -17.16 31.84
CA THR A 18 -23.86 -18.56 31.84
C THR A 18 -22.55 -18.71 31.05
N ARG A 19 -21.57 -19.46 31.58
CA ARG A 19 -20.30 -19.70 30.88
C ARG A 19 -20.48 -20.69 29.72
N CYS A 20 -19.88 -20.37 28.57
CA CYS A 20 -19.76 -21.29 27.46
C CYS A 20 -18.88 -22.48 27.85
N ARG A 21 -19.32 -23.72 27.58
CA ARG A 21 -18.52 -24.92 27.87
C ARG A 21 -17.34 -25.15 26.95
N VAL A 22 -17.26 -24.43 25.83
CA VAL A 22 -16.15 -24.52 24.88
C VAL A 22 -15.07 -23.50 25.24
N CYS A 23 -15.32 -22.20 25.10
CA CYS A 23 -14.31 -21.17 25.37
C CYS A 23 -14.27 -20.65 26.82
N ARG A 24 -15.16 -21.12 27.71
CA ARG A 24 -15.32 -20.65 29.10
C ARG A 24 -15.73 -19.18 29.27
N GLY A 25 -15.93 -18.44 28.17
CA GLY A 25 -16.42 -17.06 28.18
C GLY A 25 -17.86 -16.94 28.71
N ASN A 26 -18.21 -15.77 29.24
CA ASN A 26 -19.47 -15.52 29.95
C ASN A 26 -20.71 -15.31 29.05
N GLU A 27 -20.62 -15.74 27.78
CA GLU A 27 -21.60 -15.48 26.72
C GLU A 27 -22.36 -16.75 26.28
N GLY A 28 -22.50 -17.74 27.17
CA GLY A 28 -23.19 -19.01 26.95
C GLY A 28 -24.71 -18.84 26.80
N LYS A 29 -25.14 -18.32 25.65
CA LYS A 29 -26.54 -17.95 25.35
C LYS A 29 -27.31 -19.04 24.60
N ARG A 30 -26.65 -20.06 24.07
CA ARG A 30 -27.26 -21.19 23.33
C ARG A 30 -27.08 -22.50 24.08
N ILE A 31 -27.94 -23.47 23.81
CA ILE A 31 -27.80 -24.86 24.30
C ILE A 31 -27.46 -25.74 23.10
N CYS A 32 -26.36 -26.49 23.20
CA CYS A 32 -25.86 -27.33 22.10
C CYS A 32 -26.21 -28.80 22.33
N PRO A 33 -27.18 -29.39 21.62
CA PRO A 33 -27.53 -30.80 21.80
C PRO A 33 -26.41 -31.74 21.34
N ALA A 34 -25.61 -31.33 20.35
CA ALA A 34 -24.43 -32.07 19.89
C ALA A 34 -23.33 -32.20 20.96
N LEU A 35 -23.36 -31.35 21.98
CA LEU A 35 -22.43 -31.38 23.13
C LEU A 35 -23.16 -31.73 24.43
N LEU A 36 -24.21 -32.54 24.37
CA LEU A 36 -24.98 -33.00 25.55
C LEU A 36 -25.69 -31.85 26.28
N ASP A 37 -26.39 -31.00 25.53
CA ASP A 37 -27.24 -29.90 26.02
C ASP A 37 -26.51 -28.90 26.93
N VAL A 38 -25.23 -28.66 26.65
CA VAL A 38 -24.44 -27.69 27.39
C VAL A 38 -24.59 -26.26 26.87
N PRO A 39 -24.43 -25.24 27.75
CA PRO A 39 -24.35 -23.85 27.34
C PRO A 39 -23.15 -23.58 26.42
N ILE A 40 -23.39 -22.94 25.28
CA ILE A 40 -22.36 -22.54 24.32
C ILE A 40 -22.58 -21.09 23.89
N CYS A 41 -21.49 -20.36 23.62
CA CYS A 41 -21.61 -19.00 23.08
C CYS A 41 -21.94 -19.02 21.57
N PRO A 42 -22.48 -17.93 21.01
CA PRO A 42 -22.76 -17.84 19.58
C PRO A 42 -21.54 -18.08 18.68
N ILE A 43 -20.34 -17.69 19.13
CA ILE A 43 -19.07 -17.81 18.40
C ILE A 43 -18.67 -19.29 18.28
N CYS A 44 -18.44 -19.98 19.40
CA CYS A 44 -18.10 -21.41 19.38
C CYS A 44 -19.18 -22.28 18.73
N CYS A 45 -20.46 -21.91 18.92
CA CYS A 45 -21.56 -22.61 18.26
C CYS A 45 -21.49 -22.50 16.73
N LYS A 46 -21.01 -21.38 16.20
CA LYS A 46 -20.80 -21.18 14.77
C LYS A 46 -19.58 -21.95 14.28
N GLU A 47 -18.45 -21.86 14.99
CA GLU A 47 -17.19 -22.53 14.63
C GLU A 47 -17.34 -24.06 14.51
N MET A 48 -18.14 -24.66 15.38
CA MET A 48 -18.36 -26.11 15.45
C MET A 48 -19.56 -26.59 14.62
N ARG A 49 -20.37 -25.66 14.08
CA ARG A 49 -21.61 -26.00 13.36
C ARG A 49 -21.32 -26.89 12.16
N ALA A 50 -22.11 -27.94 11.98
CA ALA A 50 -21.95 -28.94 10.91
C ALA A 50 -20.61 -29.72 10.90
N LYS A 51 -19.66 -29.41 11.81
CA LYS A 51 -18.33 -30.06 11.87
C LYS A 51 -18.21 -31.12 12.97
N ILE A 52 -19.19 -31.20 13.86
CA ILE A 52 -19.20 -32.15 14.98
C ILE A 52 -20.34 -33.16 14.85
N PRO A 53 -20.15 -34.40 15.34
CA PRO A 53 -21.20 -35.39 15.37
C PRO A 53 -22.47 -34.87 16.05
N ASN A 54 -23.64 -35.23 15.53
CA ASN A 54 -24.96 -34.84 16.06
C ASN A 54 -25.29 -33.33 16.01
N CYS A 55 -24.50 -32.50 15.33
CA CYS A 55 -24.93 -31.16 14.94
C CYS A 55 -25.91 -31.30 13.75
N ASP A 56 -27.18 -31.61 14.03
CA ASP A 56 -28.15 -32.03 13.00
C ASP A 56 -29.54 -31.39 13.15
N ARG A 57 -30.56 -31.97 12.51
CA ARG A 57 -31.96 -31.52 12.51
C ARG A 57 -32.62 -31.47 13.89
N ARG A 58 -31.97 -31.97 14.95
CA ARG A 58 -32.44 -31.86 16.33
C ARG A 58 -32.03 -30.54 16.99
N CYS A 59 -31.06 -29.82 16.42
CA CYS A 59 -30.57 -28.58 17.01
C CYS A 59 -31.47 -27.39 16.67
N ARG A 60 -32.09 -26.74 17.65
CA ARG A 60 -32.94 -25.55 17.42
C ARG A 60 -32.27 -24.41 16.65
N TYR A 61 -30.93 -24.33 16.67
CA TYR A 61 -30.16 -23.29 15.99
C TYR A 61 -29.63 -23.72 14.61
N PHE A 62 -29.64 -25.02 14.29
CA PHE A 62 -29.12 -25.56 13.03
C PHE A 62 -30.22 -26.22 12.19
N ALA A 63 -31.19 -26.86 12.85
CA ALA A 63 -32.36 -27.47 12.23
C ALA A 63 -33.18 -26.50 11.37
N PRO A 64 -33.45 -25.25 11.78
CA PRO A 64 -34.10 -24.29 10.88
C PRO A 64 -33.30 -24.10 9.59
N LEU A 65 -31.97 -24.05 9.66
CA LEU A 65 -31.08 -23.94 8.49
C LEU A 65 -31.11 -25.20 7.61
N MET A 66 -31.41 -26.37 8.19
CA MET A 66 -31.49 -27.67 7.50
C MET A 66 -32.90 -28.05 6.98
N VAL A 67 -33.95 -27.51 7.59
CA VAL A 67 -35.35 -27.81 7.27
C VAL A 67 -35.90 -26.81 6.25
N SER A 68 -35.48 -25.55 6.35
CA SER A 68 -35.68 -24.54 5.30
C SER A 68 -34.80 -24.77 4.06
N SER A 69 -33.81 -25.68 4.17
CA SER A 69 -32.97 -26.17 3.08
C SER A 69 -33.39 -27.53 2.52
N ARG A 70 -34.68 -27.89 2.62
CA ARG A 70 -35.20 -28.79 1.58
C ARG A 70 -34.85 -28.09 0.28
N LYS A 71 -33.87 -28.61 -0.47
CA LYS A 71 -33.55 -28.18 -1.83
C LYS A 71 -34.91 -28.06 -2.50
N LEU A 72 -35.40 -26.83 -2.61
CA LEU A 72 -36.50 -26.56 -3.51
C LEU A 72 -35.97 -27.06 -4.86
N SER A 73 -36.83 -27.65 -5.68
CA SER A 73 -36.46 -27.94 -7.07
C SER A 73 -35.68 -26.73 -7.59
N THR A 74 -34.61 -26.95 -8.33
CA THR A 74 -33.73 -25.98 -9.00
C THR A 74 -34.47 -25.07 -10.01
N ARG A 75 -35.71 -24.70 -9.74
CA ARG A 75 -36.34 -23.51 -10.28
C ARG A 75 -35.54 -22.33 -9.76
N GLU A 76 -34.92 -21.62 -10.68
CA GLU A 76 -34.37 -20.29 -10.44
C GLU A 76 -35.47 -19.47 -9.75
N LEU A 77 -35.27 -19.22 -8.45
CA LEU A 77 -36.15 -18.33 -7.73
C LEU A 77 -35.89 -16.91 -8.24
N PRO A 78 -36.93 -16.11 -8.50
CA PRO A 78 -36.76 -14.73 -8.92
C PRO A 78 -35.84 -13.98 -7.95
N LEU A 79 -34.88 -13.25 -8.51
CA LEU A 79 -34.07 -12.34 -7.72
C LEU A 79 -34.96 -11.24 -7.15
N TYR A 80 -34.89 -11.02 -5.84
CA TYR A 80 -35.55 -9.90 -5.19
C TYR A 80 -34.61 -8.68 -5.16
N LYS A 81 -33.43 -8.83 -4.53
CA LYS A 81 -32.44 -7.74 -4.41
C LYS A 81 -31.02 -8.30 -4.30
N CYS A 82 -30.06 -7.53 -4.79
CA CYS A 82 -28.65 -7.68 -4.49
C CYS A 82 -28.13 -6.38 -3.89
N LEU A 83 -27.55 -6.45 -2.69
CA LEU A 83 -27.07 -5.27 -1.97
C LEU A 83 -25.58 -5.38 -1.68
N ILE A 84 -24.89 -4.24 -1.70
CA ILE A 84 -23.49 -4.12 -1.28
C ILE A 84 -23.32 -2.90 -0.38
N SER A 85 -22.52 -3.01 0.68
CA SER A 85 -22.23 -1.87 1.54
C SER A 85 -21.15 -0.96 0.92
N LYS A 86 -21.28 0.35 1.06
CA LYS A 86 -20.33 1.36 0.53
C LYS A 86 -18.96 1.44 1.23
N SER A 87 -18.52 0.42 1.95
CA SER A 87 -17.29 0.50 2.74
C SER A 87 -16.05 0.30 1.87
N GLU A 88 -15.36 1.39 1.53
CA GLU A 88 -14.06 1.37 0.85
C GLU A 88 -12.88 1.44 1.84
N ASP A 89 -13.11 2.00 3.03
CA ASP A 89 -12.04 2.37 3.97
C ASP A 89 -11.54 1.22 4.85
N THR A 90 -12.25 0.09 4.85
CA THR A 90 -11.95 -1.04 5.74
C THR A 90 -11.60 -2.34 5.00
N GLY A 91 -11.75 -2.36 3.67
CA GLY A 91 -11.62 -3.57 2.86
C GLY A 91 -12.69 -4.63 3.15
N MET A 92 -13.59 -4.35 4.11
CA MET A 92 -14.68 -5.22 4.50
C MET A 92 -15.97 -4.75 3.84
N ILE A 93 -16.51 -5.59 2.97
CA ILE A 93 -17.74 -5.32 2.25
C ILE A 93 -18.78 -6.36 2.64
N LYS A 94 -19.99 -5.91 2.94
CA LYS A 94 -21.14 -6.78 3.15
C LYS A 94 -21.88 -6.91 1.83
N ALA A 95 -22.06 -8.12 1.34
CA ALA A 95 -22.87 -8.44 0.17
C ALA A 95 -24.12 -9.22 0.60
N ILE A 96 -25.26 -8.91 -0.02
CA ILE A 96 -26.52 -9.59 0.24
C ILE A 96 -27.12 -10.03 -1.08
N VAL A 97 -27.55 -11.29 -1.16
CA VAL A 97 -28.33 -11.83 -2.28
C VAL A 97 -29.65 -12.35 -1.74
N ALA A 98 -30.75 -11.75 -2.17
CA ALA A 98 -32.10 -12.14 -1.77
C ALA A 98 -32.90 -12.63 -2.97
N GLN A 99 -33.60 -13.75 -2.81
CA GLN A 99 -34.49 -14.35 -3.81
C GLN A 99 -35.88 -14.56 -3.21
N GLU A 100 -36.90 -14.31 -4.02
CA GLU A 100 -38.29 -14.44 -3.60
C GLU A 100 -38.80 -15.86 -3.82
N LYS A 101 -39.41 -16.42 -2.78
CA LYS A 101 -40.04 -17.74 -2.83
C LYS A 101 -41.51 -17.61 -3.23
N PRO A 102 -42.15 -18.71 -3.68
CA PRO A 102 -43.56 -18.70 -4.06
C PRO A 102 -44.53 -18.24 -2.96
N ASN A 103 -44.14 -18.34 -1.68
CA ASN A 103 -44.93 -17.87 -0.55
C ASN A 103 -44.79 -16.36 -0.26
N GLY A 104 -44.05 -15.62 -1.10
CA GLY A 104 -43.80 -14.18 -0.93
C GLY A 104 -42.69 -13.82 0.06
N ASN A 105 -42.21 -14.80 0.85
CA ASN A 105 -41.04 -14.61 1.71
C ASN A 105 -39.75 -14.76 0.91
N LEU A 106 -38.65 -14.29 1.49
CA LEU A 106 -37.34 -14.31 0.87
C LEU A 106 -36.48 -15.44 1.46
N ARG A 107 -35.54 -15.93 0.65
CA ARG A 107 -34.27 -16.46 1.16
C ARG A 107 -33.19 -15.41 0.89
N ALA A 108 -32.36 -15.12 1.88
CA ALA A 108 -31.34 -14.08 1.82
C ALA A 108 -30.00 -14.61 2.35
N MET A 109 -28.98 -14.56 1.50
CA MET A 109 -27.59 -14.83 1.86
C MET A 109 -26.91 -13.51 2.17
N PHE A 110 -26.22 -13.45 3.31
CA PHE A 110 -25.46 -12.31 3.78
C PHE A 110 -24.00 -12.73 3.93
N VAL A 111 -23.12 -12.10 3.17
CA VAL A 111 -21.71 -12.47 3.07
C VAL A 111 -20.86 -11.29 3.52
N LEU A 112 -19.89 -11.54 4.39
CA LEU A 112 -18.85 -10.58 4.74
C LEU A 112 -17.60 -10.91 3.90
N LEU A 113 -17.26 -9.99 3.02
CA LEU A 113 -16.11 -10.04 2.11
C LEU A 113 -14.99 -9.21 2.72
N ASP A 114 -13.79 -9.76 2.77
CA ASP A 114 -12.58 -9.13 3.29
C ASP A 114 -11.54 -9.13 2.16
N PHE A 115 -11.60 -8.08 1.36
CA PHE A 115 -10.77 -7.92 0.16
C PHE A 115 -9.33 -7.56 0.47
N TRP A 116 -8.97 -7.31 1.73
CA TRP A 116 -7.60 -7.00 2.13
C TRP A 116 -6.92 -8.17 2.81
N LYS A 117 -7.67 -9.13 3.35
CA LYS A 117 -7.13 -10.31 4.04
C LYS A 117 -7.79 -11.60 3.56
N LYS A 118 -8.89 -12.01 4.20
CA LYS A 118 -9.34 -13.40 4.22
C LYS A 118 -10.22 -13.82 3.03
N GLY A 119 -10.69 -12.88 2.22
CA GLY A 119 -11.67 -13.15 1.18
C GLY A 119 -13.06 -13.36 1.77
N LEU A 120 -13.62 -14.55 1.70
CA LEU A 120 -14.87 -14.92 2.39
C LEU A 120 -14.64 -15.03 3.89
N ARG A 121 -14.96 -13.96 4.62
CA ARG A 121 -14.76 -13.89 6.08
C ARG A 121 -15.91 -14.47 6.87
N ASP A 122 -17.14 -14.23 6.41
CA ASP A 122 -18.34 -14.76 7.03
C ASP A 122 -19.47 -14.97 6.02
N CYS A 123 -20.35 -15.93 6.29
CA CYS A 123 -21.58 -16.14 5.54
C CYS A 123 -22.68 -16.58 6.51
N PHE A 124 -23.85 -15.98 6.39
CA PHE A 124 -25.06 -16.49 7.01
C PHE A 124 -26.23 -16.40 6.05
N VAL A 125 -27.13 -17.38 6.12
CA VAL A 125 -28.32 -17.43 5.28
C VAL A 125 -29.56 -17.45 6.15
N ASP A 126 -30.51 -16.57 5.82
CA ASP A 126 -31.88 -16.64 6.31
C ASP A 126 -32.75 -17.18 5.18
N ALA A 127 -33.19 -18.43 5.29
CA ALA A 127 -33.88 -19.10 4.20
C ALA A 127 -35.39 -18.81 4.17
N ASP A 128 -35.93 -18.11 5.19
CA ASP A 128 -37.34 -17.75 5.25
C ASP A 128 -37.56 -16.48 6.08
N ILE A 129 -37.39 -15.34 5.42
CA ILE A 129 -37.55 -14.01 6.04
C ILE A 129 -38.65 -13.23 5.31
N SER A 130 -39.53 -12.55 6.04
CA SER A 130 -40.49 -11.66 5.39
C SER A 130 -39.78 -10.46 4.75
N LYS A 131 -40.40 -9.84 3.74
CA LYS A 131 -39.83 -8.63 3.10
C LYS A 131 -39.58 -7.52 4.13
N GLY A 132 -40.52 -7.30 5.07
CA GLY A 132 -40.35 -6.29 6.14
C GLY A 132 -39.16 -6.58 7.06
N GLU A 133 -39.03 -7.81 7.55
CA GLU A 133 -37.88 -8.20 8.39
C GLU A 133 -36.55 -8.13 7.65
N PHE A 134 -36.56 -8.40 6.34
CA PHE A 134 -35.39 -8.26 5.48
C PHE A 134 -34.95 -6.80 5.38
N GLU A 135 -35.86 -5.88 5.09
CA GLU A 135 -35.55 -4.44 5.02
C GLU A 135 -35.07 -3.92 6.39
N ASP A 136 -35.73 -4.28 7.49
CA ASP A 136 -35.31 -3.92 8.86
C ASP A 136 -33.89 -4.42 9.18
N ARG A 137 -33.57 -5.64 8.75
CA ARG A 137 -32.24 -6.23 8.96
C ARG A 137 -31.20 -5.54 8.10
N CYS A 138 -31.49 -5.24 6.84
CA CYS A 138 -30.60 -4.50 5.95
C CYS A 138 -30.32 -3.10 6.50
N ALA A 139 -31.35 -2.39 6.96
CA ALA A 139 -31.23 -1.07 7.58
C ALA A 139 -30.34 -1.12 8.84
N LYS A 140 -30.54 -2.13 9.70
CA LYS A 140 -29.73 -2.30 10.91
C LYS A 140 -28.27 -2.67 10.60
N ILE A 141 -28.03 -3.54 9.62
CA ILE A 141 -26.67 -3.92 9.24
C ILE A 141 -25.95 -2.76 8.53
N GLY A 142 -26.70 -1.92 7.81
CA GLY A 142 -26.23 -0.78 7.05
C GLY A 142 -26.21 0.55 7.82
N GLU A 143 -26.45 0.56 9.13
CA GLU A 143 -26.47 1.77 9.95
C GLU A 143 -25.12 2.52 9.91
N GLU A 144 -24.01 1.79 9.92
CA GLU A 144 -22.66 2.33 9.83
C GLU A 144 -22.20 2.52 8.37
N PHE A 145 -22.57 1.59 7.49
CA PHE A 145 -22.22 1.61 6.07
C PHE A 145 -23.46 1.28 5.23
N PRO A 146 -24.13 2.29 4.65
CA PRO A 146 -25.35 2.09 3.90
C PRO A 146 -25.17 1.11 2.75
N PHE A 147 -26.24 0.36 2.48
CA PHE A 147 -26.31 -0.51 1.31
C PHE A 147 -26.72 0.27 0.07
N GLU A 148 -26.15 -0.11 -1.06
CA GLU A 148 -26.67 0.21 -2.38
C GLU A 148 -27.10 -1.08 -3.09
N GLU A 149 -28.09 -0.94 -3.97
CA GLU A 149 -28.54 -2.04 -4.81
C GLU A 149 -27.65 -2.15 -6.05
N ILE A 150 -27.24 -3.38 -6.38
CA ILE A 150 -26.34 -3.67 -7.50
C ILE A 150 -26.87 -4.83 -8.35
N ASP A 151 -26.39 -4.93 -9.58
CA ASP A 151 -26.69 -6.06 -10.46
C ASP A 151 -26.21 -7.38 -9.85
N PHE A 152 -26.97 -8.45 -10.11
CA PHE A 152 -26.64 -9.78 -9.62
C PHE A 152 -25.26 -10.25 -10.10
N ASP A 153 -24.94 -10.02 -11.37
CA ASP A 153 -23.64 -10.38 -11.95
C ASP A 153 -22.49 -9.68 -11.23
N LYS A 154 -22.66 -8.40 -10.92
CA LYS A 154 -21.67 -7.62 -10.17
C LYS A 154 -21.52 -8.14 -8.74
N CYS A 155 -22.62 -8.50 -8.08
CA CYS A 155 -22.59 -9.13 -6.75
C CYS A 155 -21.82 -10.47 -6.79
N ARG A 156 -22.10 -11.31 -7.79
CA ARG A 156 -21.39 -12.59 -8.00
C ARG A 156 -19.91 -12.40 -8.26
N GLN A 157 -19.52 -11.37 -9.03
CA GLN A 157 -18.11 -11.04 -9.26
C GLN A 157 -17.36 -10.74 -7.96
N TYR A 158 -17.94 -9.92 -7.07
CA TYR A 158 -17.34 -9.62 -5.76
C TYR A 158 -17.18 -10.87 -4.91
N ILE A 159 -18.23 -11.69 -4.82
CA ILE A 159 -18.21 -12.94 -4.07
C ILE A 159 -17.17 -13.92 -4.66
N LYS A 160 -17.06 -14.00 -5.99
CA LYS A 160 -16.08 -14.85 -6.69
C LYS A 160 -14.65 -14.40 -6.41
N GLN A 161 -14.39 -13.09 -6.42
CA GLN A 161 -13.07 -12.56 -6.07
C GLN A 161 -12.72 -12.86 -4.60
N ALA A 162 -13.67 -12.70 -3.68
CA ALA A 162 -13.47 -13.05 -2.27
C ALA A 162 -13.20 -14.55 -2.09
N HIS A 163 -13.93 -15.40 -2.81
CA HIS A 163 -13.67 -16.85 -2.82
C HIS A 163 -12.26 -17.17 -3.32
N ARG A 164 -11.82 -16.54 -4.42
CA ARG A 164 -10.47 -16.68 -4.96
C ARG A 164 -9.41 -16.30 -3.93
N ILE A 165 -9.57 -15.19 -3.23
CA ILE A 165 -8.67 -14.78 -2.13
C ILE A 165 -8.59 -15.88 -1.08
N SER A 166 -9.73 -16.37 -0.58
CA SER A 166 -9.75 -17.43 0.44
C SER A 166 -9.02 -18.69 -0.02
N THR A 167 -9.26 -19.13 -1.26
CA THR A 167 -8.61 -20.31 -1.82
C THR A 167 -7.10 -20.11 -1.95
N GLU A 168 -6.65 -18.98 -2.49
CA GLU A 168 -5.22 -18.74 -2.76
C GLU A 168 -4.36 -18.60 -1.49
N ILE A 169 -4.94 -18.16 -0.37
CA ILE A 169 -4.24 -18.10 0.92
C ILE A 169 -4.54 -19.31 1.82
N GLY A 170 -5.43 -20.20 1.39
CA GLY A 170 -5.92 -21.33 2.18
C GLY A 170 -6.67 -20.91 3.45
N ALA A 171 -7.47 -19.84 3.39
CA ALA A 171 -8.38 -19.47 4.47
C ALA A 171 -9.58 -20.41 4.51
N GLU A 172 -10.16 -20.58 5.70
CA GLU A 172 -11.37 -21.37 5.87
C GLU A 172 -12.55 -20.70 5.15
N ILE A 173 -13.23 -21.45 4.29
CA ILE A 173 -14.44 -21.00 3.60
C ILE A 173 -15.65 -21.30 4.51
N PRO A 174 -16.55 -20.32 4.74
CA PRO A 174 -17.73 -20.55 5.56
C PRO A 174 -18.63 -21.67 5.02
N TRP A 175 -19.00 -22.63 5.87
CA TRP A 175 -19.88 -23.74 5.50
C TRP A 175 -21.22 -23.25 4.89
N GLU A 176 -21.83 -22.18 5.44
CA GLU A 176 -23.06 -21.61 4.90
C GLU A 176 -22.91 -21.19 3.43
N TYR A 177 -21.75 -20.68 3.04
CA TYR A 177 -21.47 -20.32 1.65
C TYR A 177 -21.46 -21.56 0.76
N GLU A 178 -20.72 -22.61 1.15
CA GLU A 178 -20.62 -23.87 0.39
C GLU A 178 -21.98 -24.55 0.25
N TYR A 179 -22.77 -24.55 1.32
CA TYR A 179 -24.04 -25.24 1.36
C TYR A 179 -25.13 -24.57 0.52
N TRP A 180 -25.11 -23.23 0.44
CA TRP A 180 -26.11 -22.42 -0.26
C TRP A 180 -25.61 -21.81 -1.57
N GLN A 181 -24.57 -22.37 -2.18
CA GLN A 181 -24.02 -21.88 -3.46
C GLN A 181 -25.05 -21.80 -4.59
N ASP A 182 -26.12 -22.61 -4.53
CA ASP A 182 -27.22 -22.57 -5.51
C ASP A 182 -27.89 -21.20 -5.61
N MET A 183 -27.87 -20.39 -4.55
CA MET A 183 -28.37 -19.02 -4.57
C MET A 183 -27.60 -18.11 -5.53
N LEU A 184 -26.35 -18.45 -5.84
CA LEU A 184 -25.48 -17.69 -6.73
C LEU A 184 -25.48 -18.22 -8.17
N GLY A 185 -26.20 -19.32 -8.43
CA GLY A 185 -26.19 -20.02 -9.71
C GLY A 185 -24.81 -20.62 -10.04
N ASP A 186 -24.57 -20.83 -11.34
CA ASP A 186 -23.27 -21.34 -11.80
C ASP A 186 -22.18 -20.25 -11.73
N MET A 187 -21.33 -20.34 -10.71
CA MET A 187 -20.21 -19.42 -10.48
C MET A 187 -19.04 -19.62 -11.46
N SER A 188 -18.99 -20.73 -12.20
CA SER A 188 -17.95 -20.98 -13.20
C SER A 188 -18.10 -20.08 -14.43
N MET A 189 -19.33 -19.69 -14.76
CA MET A 189 -19.66 -18.80 -15.87
C MET A 189 -19.51 -17.31 -15.55
N VAL A 190 -19.39 -16.95 -14.27
CA VAL A 190 -19.21 -15.56 -13.85
C VAL A 190 -17.80 -15.11 -14.24
N LYS A 191 -17.69 -14.02 -15.00
CA LYS A 191 -16.38 -13.45 -15.37
C LYS A 191 -15.58 -13.08 -14.12
N ASP A 192 -14.29 -13.40 -14.11
CA ASP A 192 -13.41 -12.93 -13.04
C ASP A 192 -13.22 -11.42 -13.17
N ILE A 193 -13.09 -10.73 -12.03
CA ILE A 193 -12.69 -9.31 -11.99
C ILE A 193 -11.27 -9.13 -12.56
N GLY A 194 -10.51 -10.22 -12.69
CA GLY A 194 -9.19 -10.24 -13.30
C GLY A 194 -8.13 -9.50 -12.48
N GLY A 195 -6.89 -9.54 -12.96
CA GLY A 195 -5.76 -8.85 -12.34
C GLY A 195 -5.30 -9.49 -11.04
N SER A 196 -4.73 -8.66 -10.16
CA SER A 196 -4.07 -9.09 -8.94
C SER A 196 -5.07 -9.64 -7.90
N LEU A 197 -4.59 -10.54 -7.04
CA LEU A 197 -5.41 -11.16 -5.99
C LEU A 197 -5.96 -10.12 -5.00
N TYR A 198 -5.08 -9.22 -4.55
CA TYR A 198 -5.42 -8.06 -3.75
C TYR A 198 -5.33 -6.80 -4.60
N LYS A 199 -6.24 -5.85 -4.37
CA LYS A 199 -6.36 -4.61 -5.14
C LYS A 199 -6.19 -3.40 -4.23
N CYS A 200 -5.89 -2.25 -4.84
CA CYS A 200 -5.72 -0.99 -4.16
C CYS A 200 -6.95 -0.64 -3.31
N ALA A 201 -6.70 -0.29 -2.04
CA ALA A 201 -7.74 0.11 -1.09
C ALA A 201 -8.62 1.27 -1.56
N LYS A 202 -8.05 2.23 -2.31
CA LYS A 202 -8.76 3.44 -2.75
C LYS A 202 -9.38 3.40 -4.15
N CYS A 203 -8.73 2.81 -5.15
CA CYS A 203 -9.25 2.82 -6.54
C CYS A 203 -9.47 1.44 -7.14
N TRP A 204 -9.31 0.36 -6.37
CA TRP A 204 -9.46 -1.01 -6.87
C TRP A 204 -8.52 -1.43 -8.03
N ALA A 205 -7.51 -0.63 -8.35
CA ALA A 205 -6.47 -1.00 -9.32
C ALA A 205 -5.62 -2.18 -8.84
N ASP A 206 -4.99 -2.88 -9.78
CA ASP A 206 -4.11 -3.99 -9.47
C ASP A 206 -2.89 -3.57 -8.64
N LEU A 207 -2.51 -4.44 -7.71
CA LEU A 207 -1.31 -4.28 -6.90
C LEU A 207 -0.15 -5.11 -7.48
N PRO A 208 1.11 -4.65 -7.34
CA PRO A 208 2.27 -5.42 -7.78
C PRO A 208 2.36 -6.80 -7.10
N GLU A 209 2.87 -7.79 -7.83
CA GLU A 209 2.95 -9.18 -7.34
C GLU A 209 3.76 -9.30 -6.04
N ARG A 210 4.83 -8.53 -5.87
CA ARG A 210 5.60 -8.48 -4.60
C ARG A 210 4.73 -8.05 -3.42
N THR A 211 3.89 -7.03 -3.62
CA THR A 211 2.96 -6.53 -2.61
C THR A 211 1.88 -7.56 -2.30
N VAL A 212 1.31 -8.18 -3.33
CA VAL A 212 0.34 -9.27 -3.19
C VAL A 212 0.96 -10.44 -2.42
N GLY A 213 2.21 -10.82 -2.73
CA GLY A 213 2.94 -11.88 -2.03
C GLY A 213 3.09 -11.62 -0.53
N LEU A 214 3.45 -10.40 -0.14
CA LEU A 214 3.52 -9.98 1.27
C LEU A 214 2.15 -10.03 1.95
N MET A 215 1.10 -9.57 1.25
CA MET A 215 -0.26 -9.65 1.78
C MET A 215 -0.69 -11.10 2.00
N LYS A 216 -0.43 -12.01 1.04
CA LYS A 216 -0.71 -13.45 1.17
C LYS A 216 0.01 -14.06 2.37
N GLN A 217 1.28 -13.73 2.56
CA GLN A 217 2.10 -14.22 3.68
C GLN A 217 1.50 -13.86 5.05
N HIS A 218 0.92 -12.67 5.17
CA HIS A 218 0.42 -12.14 6.44
C HIS A 218 -1.12 -12.13 6.56
N ALA A 219 -1.87 -12.60 5.55
CA ALA A 219 -3.33 -12.54 5.49
C ALA A 219 -4.05 -13.21 6.66
N LYS A 220 -3.44 -14.26 7.23
CA LYS A 220 -3.98 -15.01 8.38
C LYS A 220 -3.58 -14.44 9.74
N SER A 221 -2.64 -13.49 9.79
CA SER A 221 -2.25 -12.85 11.04
C SER A 221 -3.38 -11.96 11.55
N GLU A 222 -3.80 -12.10 12.80
CA GLU A 222 -4.85 -11.24 13.38
C GLU A 222 -4.32 -9.82 13.69
N ASP A 223 -3.02 -9.68 13.96
CA ASP A 223 -2.39 -8.43 14.41
C ASP A 223 -2.02 -7.47 13.26
N ILE A 224 -2.21 -7.89 12.01
CA ILE A 224 -1.83 -7.12 10.83
C ILE A 224 -3.08 -6.69 10.07
N GLN A 225 -3.29 -5.38 9.92
CA GLN A 225 -4.30 -4.83 9.02
C GLN A 225 -3.59 -4.22 7.81
N PHE A 226 -4.08 -4.54 6.62
CA PHE A 226 -3.54 -3.96 5.39
C PHE A 226 -4.38 -2.76 4.99
N TYR A 227 -3.72 -1.66 4.69
CA TYR A 227 -4.28 -0.56 3.91
C TYR A 227 -3.27 -0.24 2.82
N ILE A 228 -3.40 -0.92 1.68
CA ILE A 228 -2.41 -0.87 0.61
C ILE A 228 -2.98 -0.07 -0.55
N LEU A 229 -2.29 1.00 -0.90
CA LEU A 229 -2.63 1.84 -2.03
C LEU A 229 -1.78 1.41 -3.24
N CYS A 230 -2.38 1.38 -4.43
CA CYS A 230 -1.58 1.38 -5.64
C CYS A 230 -0.76 2.68 -5.69
N ARG A 231 0.24 2.69 -6.57
CA ARG A 231 1.08 3.88 -6.79
C ARG A 231 0.20 5.13 -6.94
N LYS A 232 -0.82 5.10 -7.82
CA LYS A 232 -1.71 6.24 -8.08
C LYS A 232 -2.39 6.79 -6.82
N CYS A 233 -2.87 5.93 -5.95
CA CYS A 233 -3.60 6.36 -4.77
C CYS A 233 -2.71 6.72 -3.58
N GLY A 234 -1.51 6.14 -3.49
CA GLY A 234 -0.52 6.39 -2.44
C GLY A 234 0.31 7.65 -2.66
N GLY A 235 -0.11 8.53 -3.58
CA GLY A 235 0.64 9.74 -3.93
C GLY A 235 1.79 9.50 -4.92
N GLN A 236 1.82 8.35 -5.60
CA GLN A 236 2.79 8.04 -6.66
C GLN A 236 2.06 7.84 -8.00
N ALA A 237 1.77 8.93 -8.71
CA ALA A 237 1.24 9.03 -10.09
C ALA A 237 -0.27 9.29 -10.24
N GLU A 238 -0.61 10.54 -10.53
CA GLU A 238 -1.80 10.86 -11.30
C GLU A 238 -1.69 10.18 -12.68
N PHE A 239 -2.62 9.26 -12.98
CA PHE A 239 -2.91 8.88 -14.36
C PHE A 239 -4.14 9.68 -14.78
N VAL A 240 -3.94 10.61 -15.70
CA VAL A 240 -4.99 11.35 -16.41
C VAL A 240 -4.97 10.88 -17.86
N GLU A 241 -6.15 10.59 -18.42
CA GLU A 241 -6.30 10.27 -19.84
C GLU A 241 -6.23 11.58 -20.65
N GLY A 242 -5.23 11.67 -21.53
CA GLY A 242 -4.97 12.84 -22.39
C GLY A 242 -3.48 13.11 -22.46
N ILE A 243 -2.82 12.70 -23.55
CA ILE A 243 -1.37 12.88 -23.73
C ILE A 243 -1.13 14.15 -24.55
N GLU A 244 -0.58 15.19 -23.92
CA GLU A 244 0.19 16.22 -24.61
C GLU A 244 1.67 16.14 -24.19
N PHE A 245 2.57 16.23 -25.17
CA PHE A 245 4.01 16.24 -24.93
C PHE A 245 4.47 17.67 -24.65
N GLY A 246 4.72 18.00 -23.39
CA GLY A 246 5.26 19.30 -22.96
C GLY A 246 6.67 19.16 -22.38
N GLU A 247 7.56 20.11 -22.67
CA GLU A 247 8.76 20.28 -21.84
C GLU A 247 8.30 20.79 -20.47
N THR A 248 8.59 20.03 -19.42
CA THR A 248 8.36 20.47 -18.05
C THR A 248 9.67 20.87 -17.42
N GLU A 249 9.63 22.02 -16.75
CA GLU A 249 10.70 22.51 -15.91
C GLU A 249 10.22 22.46 -14.46
N LEU A 250 10.98 21.78 -13.61
CA LEU A 250 10.84 21.85 -12.16
C LEU A 250 12.03 22.61 -11.60
N GLU A 251 11.74 23.59 -10.77
CA GLU A 251 12.75 24.40 -10.09
C GLU A 251 12.44 24.40 -8.59
N PHE A 252 13.45 24.07 -7.78
CA PHE A 252 13.43 24.16 -6.32
C PHE A 252 14.56 25.08 -5.89
N LYS A 253 14.18 26.26 -5.41
CA LYS A 253 15.13 27.26 -4.90
C LYS A 253 15.42 27.06 -3.42
N PHE A 254 14.51 26.38 -2.73
CA PHE A 254 14.48 26.16 -1.29
C PHE A 254 14.28 27.45 -0.47
N ASP A 255 13.63 28.45 -1.09
CA ASP A 255 13.19 29.67 -0.41
C ASP A 255 11.95 29.43 0.48
N ASP A 256 11.15 28.40 0.15
CA ASP A 256 10.02 27.93 0.96
C ASP A 256 10.38 26.58 1.64
N PRO A 257 10.32 26.48 2.98
CA PRO A 257 10.62 25.23 3.68
C PRO A 257 9.70 24.06 3.30
N ARG A 258 8.51 24.32 2.74
CA ARG A 258 7.59 23.29 2.24
C ARG A 258 8.07 22.61 0.98
N GLU A 259 9.05 23.17 0.26
CA GLU A 259 9.61 22.51 -0.93
C GLU A 259 10.19 21.14 -0.61
N ILE A 260 10.65 20.91 0.63
CA ILE A 260 11.13 19.60 1.10
C ILE A 260 10.05 18.51 1.08
N GLU A 261 8.76 18.88 1.12
CA GLU A 261 7.64 17.91 1.08
C GLU A 261 7.55 17.20 -0.27
N ASN A 262 8.19 17.74 -1.32
CA ASN A 262 8.32 17.08 -2.62
C ASN A 262 9.38 15.98 -2.64
N PHE A 263 10.04 15.74 -1.50
CA PHE A 263 11.08 14.75 -1.39
C PHE A 263 10.87 13.80 -0.21
N ARG A 264 11.46 12.61 -0.31
CA ARG A 264 11.41 11.57 0.71
C ARG A 264 12.81 11.15 1.13
N PRO A 265 13.15 11.18 2.44
CA PRO A 265 14.45 10.75 2.92
C PRO A 265 14.56 9.22 3.01
N PHE A 266 15.72 8.72 2.63
CA PHE A 266 16.14 7.32 2.76
C PHE A 266 17.51 7.24 3.42
N ASN A 267 17.76 6.12 4.09
CA ASN A 267 19.01 5.82 4.78
C ASN A 267 19.38 4.37 4.44
N ASP A 268 20.35 4.20 3.56
CA ASP A 268 20.86 2.89 3.15
C ASP A 268 22.06 2.46 3.99
N GLY A 269 22.63 3.37 4.78
CA GLY A 269 23.67 3.08 5.77
C GLY A 269 23.14 2.31 6.99
N ALA A 270 23.93 1.35 7.47
CA ALA A 270 23.80 0.61 8.72
C ALA A 270 24.35 1.38 9.94
N SER A 271 25.01 2.53 9.75
CA SER A 271 25.38 3.43 10.85
C SER A 271 24.13 3.85 11.64
N PRO A 272 24.23 4.02 12.98
CA PRO A 272 23.14 4.59 13.77
C PRO A 272 22.81 6.04 13.37
N ALA A 273 23.75 6.75 12.71
CA ALA A 273 23.52 8.08 12.17
C ALA A 273 22.61 8.01 10.94
N LYS A 274 21.57 8.86 10.94
CA LYS A 274 20.63 9.02 9.82
C LYS A 274 20.78 10.40 9.22
N GLY A 275 20.56 10.51 7.92
CA GLY A 275 20.52 11.80 7.24
C GLY A 275 19.47 12.72 7.85
N HIS A 276 19.91 13.90 8.27
CA HIS A 276 19.04 14.97 8.75
C HIS A 276 18.97 16.07 7.68
N TRP A 277 17.82 16.15 7.02
CA TRP A 277 17.57 17.07 5.93
C TRP A 277 16.67 18.21 6.38
N GLN A 278 17.05 19.45 6.08
CA GLN A 278 16.30 20.63 6.49
C GLN A 278 16.44 21.76 5.47
N VAL A 279 15.33 22.40 5.11
CA VAL A 279 15.37 23.68 4.39
C VAL A 279 15.55 24.82 5.39
N LYS A 280 16.62 25.60 5.22
CA LYS A 280 16.91 26.84 5.96
C LYS A 280 17.74 27.77 5.10
N ASP A 281 17.67 29.08 5.34
CA ASP A 281 18.50 30.09 4.67
C ASP A 281 18.49 30.00 3.12
N GLY A 282 17.33 29.62 2.55
CA GLY A 282 17.15 29.47 1.11
C GLY A 282 17.89 28.27 0.51
N ALA A 283 18.25 27.26 1.31
CA ALA A 283 18.98 26.05 0.89
C ALA A 283 18.40 24.81 1.55
N LEU A 284 18.55 23.66 0.89
CA LEU A 284 18.33 22.35 1.49
C LEU A 284 19.64 21.82 2.06
N TYR A 285 19.72 21.75 3.39
CA TYR A 285 20.88 21.28 4.13
C TYR A 285 20.79 19.79 4.43
N GLN A 286 21.94 19.14 4.38
CA GLN A 286 22.21 17.90 5.08
C GLN A 286 23.07 18.26 6.30
N LEU A 287 22.61 17.89 7.50
CA LEU A 287 23.22 18.29 8.78
C LEU A 287 23.91 17.17 9.57
N THR A 288 23.92 15.94 9.08
CA THR A 288 24.48 14.79 9.79
C THR A 288 25.66 14.20 9.05
N ASN A 289 26.84 14.34 9.64
CA ASN A 289 28.03 13.64 9.19
C ASN A 289 27.95 12.13 9.57
N ASP A 290 28.87 11.30 9.05
CA ASP A 290 28.98 9.87 9.38
C ASP A 290 27.74 9.01 9.02
N VAL A 291 26.93 9.46 8.06
CA VAL A 291 25.94 8.58 7.39
C VAL A 291 26.69 7.68 6.43
N ARG A 292 27.25 6.60 6.97
CA ARG A 292 28.12 5.64 6.28
C ARG A 292 27.89 4.22 6.78
N ASP A 293 28.72 3.30 6.28
CA ASP A 293 28.79 1.89 6.66
C ASP A 293 27.53 1.08 6.37
N GLY A 294 27.69 -0.16 5.90
CA GLY A 294 26.58 -1.05 5.57
C GLY A 294 26.87 -1.85 4.30
N ASN A 295 26.11 -2.93 4.16
CA ASN A 295 25.84 -3.53 2.87
C ASN A 295 24.55 -2.82 2.45
N GLY A 296 24.56 -1.97 1.41
CA GLY A 296 23.33 -1.31 0.92
C GLY A 296 22.21 -2.33 0.64
N PRO A 297 21.04 -1.95 0.12
CA PRO A 297 19.91 -2.88 -0.07
C PRO A 297 20.27 -4.21 -0.78
N SER A 298 21.29 -4.19 -1.65
CA SER A 298 21.85 -5.36 -2.34
C SER A 298 23.10 -5.99 -1.70
N GLY A 299 23.71 -5.31 -0.73
CA GLY A 299 25.00 -5.61 -0.13
C GLY A 299 26.20 -5.51 -1.04
N GLN A 300 26.05 -4.86 -2.20
CA GLN A 300 27.13 -4.63 -3.15
C GLN A 300 27.50 -3.14 -3.31
N ASP A 301 26.72 -2.22 -2.73
CA ASP A 301 27.08 -0.80 -2.73
C ASP A 301 28.29 -0.56 -1.82
N PRO A 302 29.44 -0.09 -2.34
CA PRO A 302 30.60 0.22 -1.52
C PRO A 302 30.42 1.47 -0.65
N ASN A 303 29.45 2.32 -0.96
CA ASN A 303 29.20 3.58 -0.25
C ASN A 303 27.69 3.78 0.03
N PRO A 304 27.05 2.93 0.84
CA PRO A 304 25.65 3.10 1.17
C PRO A 304 25.47 4.28 2.14
N GLY A 305 24.71 5.28 1.71
CA GLY A 305 24.60 6.57 2.38
C GLY A 305 23.15 6.98 2.67
N ALA A 306 22.90 8.28 2.81
CA ALA A 306 21.54 8.83 2.79
C ALA A 306 21.24 9.45 1.44
N TYR A 307 19.97 9.44 1.08
CA TYR A 307 19.51 10.23 -0.05
C TYR A 307 18.12 10.82 0.15
N LEU A 308 17.86 11.91 -0.55
CA LEU A 308 16.59 12.60 -0.57
C LEU A 308 15.98 12.43 -1.98
N LEU A 309 14.99 11.54 -2.08
CA LEU A 309 14.35 11.13 -3.34
C LEU A 309 13.27 12.13 -3.75
N LEU A 310 13.29 12.61 -4.98
CA LEU A 310 12.19 13.43 -5.52
C LEU A 310 10.95 12.57 -5.76
N THR A 311 9.80 12.99 -5.21
CA THR A 311 8.54 12.24 -5.24
C THR A 311 7.37 12.98 -5.89
N VAL A 312 7.65 13.98 -6.73
CA VAL A 312 6.59 14.68 -7.49
C VAL A 312 5.86 13.73 -8.45
N PRO A 313 4.57 13.93 -8.73
CA PRO A 313 3.83 13.07 -9.67
C PRO A 313 4.53 12.95 -11.04
N GLY A 314 4.57 11.73 -11.59
CA GLY A 314 5.11 11.46 -12.93
C GLY A 314 6.65 11.44 -13.04
N CYS A 315 7.41 11.80 -12.00
CA CYS A 315 8.88 11.88 -12.09
C CYS A 315 9.58 10.55 -12.41
N LEU A 316 8.96 9.41 -12.08
CA LEU A 316 9.47 8.08 -12.40
C LEU A 316 9.40 7.73 -13.90
N GLU A 317 8.65 8.49 -14.69
CA GLU A 317 8.49 8.27 -16.13
C GLU A 317 9.46 9.10 -16.99
N TRP A 318 10.34 9.89 -16.38
CA TRP A 318 11.32 10.70 -17.10
C TRP A 318 12.35 9.84 -17.83
N LYS A 319 12.54 10.12 -19.12
CA LYS A 319 13.49 9.43 -20.00
C LYS A 319 14.64 10.34 -20.40
N ASP A 320 14.32 11.45 -21.08
CA ASP A 320 15.30 12.46 -21.46
C ASP A 320 15.11 13.69 -20.57
N TYR A 321 16.13 14.00 -19.78
CA TYR A 321 16.11 15.15 -18.89
C TYR A 321 17.52 15.61 -18.53
N VAL A 322 17.57 16.86 -18.09
CA VAL A 322 18.73 17.49 -17.48
C VAL A 322 18.39 17.73 -16.03
N VAL A 323 19.23 17.29 -15.12
CA VAL A 323 19.18 17.67 -13.70
C VAL A 323 20.43 18.47 -13.37
N SER A 324 20.28 19.58 -12.67
CA SER A 324 21.38 20.38 -12.14
C SER A 324 21.06 20.90 -10.75
N ALA A 325 22.07 21.02 -9.90
CA ALA A 325 21.96 21.71 -8.62
C ALA A 325 23.29 22.39 -8.28
N ASP A 326 23.19 23.54 -7.61
CA ASP A 326 24.32 24.16 -6.96
C ASP A 326 24.49 23.50 -5.59
N PHE A 327 25.72 23.22 -5.18
CA PHE A 327 25.99 22.54 -3.93
C PHE A 327 27.29 22.99 -3.30
N VAL A 328 27.33 22.82 -1.99
CA VAL A 328 28.53 22.90 -1.16
C VAL A 328 28.58 21.63 -0.34
N TRP A 329 29.73 20.97 -0.37
CA TRP A 329 30.07 19.90 0.55
C TRP A 329 31.10 20.44 1.55
N THR A 330 31.16 19.85 2.73
CA THR A 330 32.01 20.38 3.81
C THR A 330 32.97 19.36 4.41
N ASP A 331 32.87 18.09 4.01
CA ASP A 331 33.78 17.02 4.38
C ASP A 331 34.41 16.38 3.13
N ASN A 332 35.42 15.52 3.31
CA ASN A 332 36.16 14.95 2.19
C ASN A 332 35.48 13.74 1.51
N ASP A 333 34.38 13.24 2.07
CA ASP A 333 33.65 12.08 1.58
C ASP A 333 32.68 12.42 0.41
N LEU A 334 31.72 11.55 0.09
CA LEU A 334 30.97 11.62 -1.16
C LEU A 334 29.69 12.49 -1.08
N TRP A 335 29.48 13.27 -2.13
CA TRP A 335 28.21 13.95 -2.47
C TRP A 335 27.79 13.63 -3.89
N GLY A 336 26.50 13.60 -4.21
CA GLY A 336 26.11 13.30 -5.58
C GLY A 336 24.63 13.40 -5.92
N ILE A 337 24.34 13.10 -7.18
CA ILE A 337 23.01 12.99 -7.75
C ILE A 337 22.80 11.54 -8.19
N MET A 338 21.73 10.93 -7.72
CA MET A 338 21.19 9.69 -8.29
C MET A 338 20.21 10.05 -9.39
N PHE A 339 20.23 9.31 -10.49
CA PHE A 339 19.37 9.55 -11.65
C PHE A 339 18.94 8.22 -12.30
N TYR A 340 17.87 8.25 -13.08
CA TYR A 340 17.06 7.08 -13.43
C TYR A 340 16.74 6.21 -12.22
N TYR A 341 16.52 6.84 -11.06
CA TYR A 341 16.13 6.13 -9.87
C TYR A 341 14.74 5.54 -10.07
N THR A 342 14.64 4.22 -10.04
CA THR A 342 13.37 3.49 -10.11
C THR A 342 12.99 2.90 -8.77
N ASP A 343 13.96 2.32 -8.08
CA ASP A 343 13.86 1.74 -6.75
C ASP A 343 15.26 1.60 -6.12
N GLU A 344 15.32 1.08 -4.91
CA GLU A 344 16.56 0.95 -4.12
C GLU A 344 17.61 0.00 -4.75
N LEU A 345 17.26 -0.71 -5.83
CA LEU A 345 18.12 -1.65 -6.54
C LEU A 345 18.47 -1.18 -7.96
N ASN A 346 17.85 -0.10 -8.45
CA ASN A 346 17.91 0.32 -9.84
C ASN A 346 18.07 1.85 -9.96
N TYR A 347 19.31 2.30 -10.11
CA TYR A 347 19.66 3.71 -10.31
C TYR A 347 21.08 3.87 -10.87
N TYR A 348 21.38 5.05 -11.41
CA TYR A 348 22.75 5.53 -11.55
C TYR A 348 23.09 6.52 -10.44
N ARG A 349 24.37 6.63 -10.10
CA ARG A 349 24.88 7.60 -9.13
C ARG A 349 26.09 8.33 -9.72
N TYR A 350 25.96 9.63 -9.88
CA TYR A 350 27.07 10.55 -10.13
C TYR A 350 27.47 11.19 -8.81
N SER A 351 28.64 10.84 -8.30
CA SER A 351 29.19 11.41 -7.08
C SER A 351 30.51 12.12 -7.31
N VAL A 352 30.81 13.05 -6.42
CA VAL A 352 32.09 13.71 -6.27
C VAL A 352 32.64 13.40 -4.90
N GLU A 353 33.95 13.21 -4.82
CA GLU A 353 34.69 13.03 -3.57
C GLU A 353 35.89 13.94 -3.55
N GLN A 354 36.25 14.37 -2.36
CA GLN A 354 37.49 15.08 -2.11
C GLN A 354 38.52 14.07 -1.59
N TYR A 355 39.52 13.77 -2.41
CA TYR A 355 40.51 12.78 -2.01
C TYR A 355 41.54 13.36 -1.03
N ASP A 356 41.59 12.79 0.18
CA ASP A 356 42.72 12.78 1.14
C ASP A 356 43.14 14.16 1.72
N SER A 357 42.83 14.37 3.00
CA SER A 357 43.22 15.56 3.79
C SER A 357 44.73 15.72 4.00
N VAL A 358 45.54 14.74 3.60
CA VAL A 358 46.99 14.74 3.77
C VAL A 358 47.74 15.20 2.51
N LYS A 359 47.09 15.28 1.33
CA LYS A 359 47.73 15.66 0.06
C LYS A 359 47.01 16.84 -0.59
N LEU A 360 47.50 18.05 -0.27
CA LEU A 360 47.00 19.36 -0.68
C LEU A 360 46.96 19.63 -2.21
N ASP A 361 47.45 18.71 -3.04
CA ASP A 361 47.69 18.94 -4.47
C ASP A 361 46.79 18.09 -5.39
N ARG A 362 45.74 17.44 -4.87
CA ARG A 362 44.86 16.59 -5.69
C ARG A 362 43.53 17.26 -5.98
N ASN A 363 43.16 17.26 -7.25
CA ASN A 363 41.82 17.62 -7.69
C ASN A 363 40.79 16.66 -7.04
N PRO A 364 39.57 17.13 -6.74
CA PRO A 364 38.48 16.22 -6.41
C PRO A 364 38.23 15.25 -7.56
N LYS A 365 37.65 14.10 -7.24
CA LYS A 365 37.32 13.08 -8.23
C LYS A 365 35.82 13.01 -8.45
N TYR A 366 35.43 12.67 -9.68
CA TYR A 366 34.08 12.22 -9.99
C TYR A 366 34.03 10.70 -10.07
N ARG A 367 32.86 10.12 -9.79
CA ARG A 367 32.52 8.72 -10.03
C ARG A 367 31.15 8.63 -10.68
N LEU A 368 31.01 7.72 -11.64
CA LEU A 368 29.73 7.30 -12.19
C LEU A 368 29.55 5.81 -11.96
N GLU A 369 28.47 5.48 -11.30
CA GLU A 369 28.16 4.14 -10.83
C GLU A 369 26.75 3.75 -11.30
N ARG A 370 26.57 2.46 -11.57
CA ARG A 370 25.31 1.88 -12.02
C ARG A 370 24.92 0.74 -11.09
N PHE A 371 23.64 0.73 -10.73
CA PHE A 371 22.99 -0.32 -9.94
C PHE A 371 21.82 -0.86 -10.75
N VAL A 372 21.87 -2.15 -11.09
CA VAL A 372 20.79 -2.84 -11.82
C VAL A 372 20.49 -4.14 -11.09
N ASN A 373 19.26 -4.30 -10.62
CA ASN A 373 18.85 -5.40 -9.73
C ASN A 373 19.81 -5.55 -8.54
N GLY A 374 20.30 -4.42 -8.02
CA GLY A 374 21.23 -4.36 -6.90
C GLY A 374 22.69 -4.61 -7.26
N ARG A 375 23.00 -4.94 -8.51
CA ARG A 375 24.37 -5.21 -8.95
C ARG A 375 25.13 -3.92 -9.19
N TYR A 376 26.20 -3.71 -8.44
CA TYR A 376 27.11 -2.58 -8.58
C TYR A 376 27.98 -2.69 -9.84
N THR A 377 28.18 -1.57 -10.54
CA THR A 377 29.17 -1.41 -11.61
C THR A 377 29.70 0.02 -11.62
N LYS A 378 31.03 0.20 -11.49
CA LYS A 378 31.68 1.49 -11.73
C LYS A 378 31.86 1.70 -13.24
N LEU A 379 31.23 2.73 -13.80
CA LEU A 379 31.28 3.05 -15.23
C LEU A 379 32.39 4.05 -15.57
N ALA A 380 32.65 5.01 -14.68
CA ALA A 380 33.72 5.99 -14.87
C ALA A 380 34.23 6.54 -13.53
N GLU A 381 35.49 6.97 -13.52
CA GLU A 381 36.12 7.76 -12.47
C GLU A 381 37.19 8.66 -13.11
N GLY A 382 37.39 9.86 -12.57
CA GLY A 382 38.44 10.76 -13.03
C GLY A 382 38.55 12.04 -12.19
N ASP A 383 39.59 12.82 -12.43
CA ASP A 383 39.81 14.10 -11.75
C ASP A 383 38.91 15.21 -12.30
N ILE A 384 38.55 16.16 -11.44
CA ILE A 384 37.79 17.36 -11.79
C ILE A 384 38.78 18.54 -11.88
N PRO A 385 39.21 18.95 -13.09
CA PRO A 385 40.30 19.90 -13.25
C PRO A 385 39.90 21.34 -12.90
N GLY A 386 40.80 22.02 -12.19
CA GLY A 386 40.65 23.45 -11.91
C GLY A 386 39.76 23.78 -10.71
N VAL A 387 39.37 22.77 -9.94
CA VAL A 387 38.73 22.93 -8.63
C VAL A 387 39.80 22.82 -7.56
N ARG A 388 39.95 23.89 -6.77
CA ARG A 388 40.82 23.90 -5.58
C ARG A 388 39.93 23.93 -4.36
N ILE A 389 40.28 23.11 -3.37
CA ILE A 389 39.49 23.00 -2.16
C ILE A 389 40.18 23.83 -1.06
N PRO A 390 39.46 24.70 -0.34
CA PRO A 390 40.03 25.42 0.80
C PRO A 390 40.43 24.45 1.92
N ASN A 391 41.57 24.70 2.57
CA ASN A 391 41.94 24.03 3.82
C ASN A 391 41.12 24.61 4.98
N GLY A 392 40.24 23.83 5.57
CA GLY A 392 39.57 24.21 6.82
C GLY A 392 38.27 23.46 7.06
N SER A 393 37.87 23.34 8.33
CA SER A 393 36.50 22.95 8.67
C SER A 393 35.54 24.04 8.16
N PRO A 394 34.31 23.68 7.75
CA PRO A 394 33.30 24.63 7.25
C PRO A 394 32.94 25.74 8.26
N GLU A 395 33.23 25.54 9.55
CA GLU A 395 32.96 26.52 10.60
C GLU A 395 33.94 27.71 10.58
N GLU A 396 35.11 27.56 9.96
CA GLU A 396 36.14 28.61 9.89
C GLU A 396 36.24 29.29 8.52
N ASP A 397 35.67 28.70 7.45
CA ASP A 397 35.93 29.17 6.09
C ASP A 397 34.68 29.64 5.32
N ASN A 398 34.42 30.95 5.37
CA ASN A 398 33.46 31.66 4.50
C ASN A 398 33.87 31.67 3.00
N ARG A 399 34.85 30.87 2.57
CA ARG A 399 35.38 30.82 1.19
C ARG A 399 34.97 29.56 0.40
N ILE A 400 34.06 28.72 0.90
CA ILE A 400 33.60 27.56 0.10
C ILE A 400 32.65 28.07 -0.99
N GLU A 401 33.18 28.20 -2.22
CA GLU A 401 32.40 28.57 -3.40
C GLU A 401 31.45 27.43 -3.78
N PRO A 402 30.17 27.72 -4.09
CA PRO A 402 29.26 26.70 -4.58
C PRO A 402 29.68 26.24 -5.98
N HIS A 403 29.62 24.93 -6.18
CA HIS A 403 29.83 24.29 -7.47
C HIS A 403 28.51 23.79 -8.04
N LYS A 404 28.47 23.53 -9.34
CA LYS A 404 27.28 22.99 -10.02
C LYS A 404 27.52 21.58 -10.50
N LEU A 405 26.75 20.61 -9.99
CA LEU A 405 26.63 19.29 -10.61
C LEU A 405 25.52 19.31 -11.64
N ARG A 406 25.77 18.68 -12.78
CA ARG A 406 24.74 18.50 -13.80
C ARG A 406 24.87 17.14 -14.48
N VAL A 407 23.73 16.49 -14.70
CA VAL A 407 23.61 15.29 -15.54
C VAL A 407 22.67 15.63 -16.68
N SER A 408 23.11 15.38 -17.91
CA SER A 408 22.30 15.51 -19.12
C SER A 408 22.07 14.13 -19.71
N ILE A 409 20.81 13.75 -19.87
CA ILE A 409 20.41 12.46 -20.44
C ILE A 409 19.59 12.71 -21.69
N LYS A 410 20.03 12.11 -22.79
CA LYS A 410 19.34 12.21 -24.08
C LYS A 410 19.59 10.99 -24.92
N ASP A 411 18.53 10.32 -25.36
CA ASP A 411 18.59 9.17 -26.26
C ASP A 411 19.54 8.06 -25.73
N GLY A 412 19.52 7.81 -24.41
CA GLY A 412 20.40 6.83 -23.74
C GLY A 412 21.87 7.26 -23.60
N SER A 413 22.24 8.46 -24.05
CA SER A 413 23.52 9.09 -23.75
C SER A 413 23.47 9.81 -22.41
N ILE A 414 24.40 9.49 -21.52
CA ILE A 414 24.61 10.13 -20.23
C ILE A 414 25.84 11.03 -20.32
N GLU A 415 25.69 12.30 -19.98
CA GLU A 415 26.77 13.27 -19.90
C GLU A 415 26.81 13.92 -18.52
N LEU A 416 27.97 13.82 -17.86
CA LEU A 416 28.25 14.40 -16.54
C LEU A 416 28.99 15.71 -16.73
N LEU A 417 28.50 16.76 -16.08
CA LEU A 417 29.12 18.07 -16.07
C LEU A 417 29.35 18.56 -14.65
N PHE A 418 30.46 19.26 -14.47
CA PHE A 418 30.82 19.97 -13.25
C PHE A 418 31.20 21.40 -13.63
N ASP A 419 30.55 22.40 -13.03
CA ASP A 419 30.68 23.82 -13.39
C ASP A 419 30.58 24.04 -14.90
N ASP A 420 29.56 23.41 -15.50
CA ASP A 420 29.26 23.44 -16.93
C ASP A 420 30.36 22.87 -17.86
N LYS A 421 31.41 22.24 -17.31
CA LYS A 421 32.43 21.50 -18.07
C LYS A 421 32.06 20.01 -18.13
N SER A 422 32.05 19.45 -19.34
CA SER A 422 31.84 18.01 -19.55
C SER A 422 33.02 17.21 -18.99
N LEU A 423 32.73 16.33 -18.02
CA LEU A 423 33.72 15.43 -17.42
C LEU A 423 33.72 14.06 -18.10
N LYS A 424 32.53 13.56 -18.43
CA LYS A 424 32.36 12.24 -19.04
C LYS A 424 31.07 12.19 -19.85
N LYS A 425 31.15 11.56 -21.01
CA LYS A 425 30.00 11.17 -21.82
C LYS A 425 30.10 9.70 -22.20
N LEU A 426 29.00 8.96 -22.06
CA LEU A 426 28.90 7.55 -22.46
C LEU A 426 27.45 7.18 -22.81
N ALA A 427 27.26 6.05 -23.48
CA ALA A 427 25.94 5.46 -23.69
C ALA A 427 25.77 4.23 -22.78
N ASP A 428 24.62 4.14 -22.11
CA ASP A 428 24.23 2.98 -21.31
C ASP A 428 22.70 2.92 -21.24
N ASP A 429 22.10 1.82 -21.71
CA ASP A 429 20.67 1.62 -21.85
C ASP A 429 20.07 0.72 -20.76
N SER A 430 20.86 0.39 -19.73
CA SER A 430 20.45 -0.53 -18.67
C SER A 430 19.23 -0.04 -17.86
N LEU A 431 19.08 1.27 -17.73
CA LEU A 431 17.89 1.94 -17.18
C LEU A 431 17.49 3.03 -18.16
N GLN A 432 16.19 3.14 -18.46
CA GLN A 432 15.67 4.01 -19.51
C GLN A 432 14.72 5.09 -18.99
N LYS A 433 14.35 5.00 -17.71
CA LYS A 433 13.51 5.98 -17.04
C LYS A 433 13.74 5.98 -15.53
N GLY A 434 13.36 7.06 -14.89
CA GLY A 434 13.32 7.17 -13.44
C GLY A 434 13.51 8.60 -12.98
N THR A 435 13.36 8.80 -11.68
CA THR A 435 13.47 10.12 -11.04
C THR A 435 14.92 10.42 -10.61
N VAL A 436 15.08 11.50 -9.86
CA VAL A 436 16.34 11.94 -9.27
C VAL A 436 16.31 11.86 -7.74
N ALA A 437 17.48 11.68 -7.14
CA ALA A 437 17.68 11.85 -5.71
C ALA A 437 19.01 12.55 -5.42
N PHE A 438 19.10 13.25 -4.30
CA PHE A 438 20.37 13.77 -3.80
C PHE A 438 20.99 12.80 -2.84
N TYR A 439 22.24 12.44 -3.06
CA TYR A 439 22.94 11.42 -2.31
C TYR A 439 24.09 12.04 -1.52
N VAL A 440 24.30 11.50 -0.33
CA VAL A 440 25.44 11.81 0.53
C VAL A 440 25.95 10.54 1.18
N TRP A 441 27.26 10.46 1.40
CA TRP A 441 27.88 9.44 2.23
C TRP A 441 28.95 10.09 3.09
N SER A 442 28.82 9.95 4.41
CA SER A 442 29.75 10.49 5.41
C SER A 442 30.07 11.98 5.21
N ASN A 443 29.10 12.81 4.84
CA ASN A 443 29.38 14.21 4.52
C ASN A 443 28.20 15.12 4.91
N THR A 444 28.47 16.42 5.07
CA THR A 444 27.46 17.47 5.32
C THR A 444 27.59 18.59 4.29
N GLY A 445 26.59 19.46 4.21
CA GLY A 445 26.55 20.45 3.15
C GLY A 445 25.14 20.92 2.81
N TRP A 446 25.02 21.60 1.68
CA TRP A 446 23.75 22.13 1.21
C TRP A 446 23.64 22.11 -0.30
N ILE A 447 22.40 22.15 -0.78
CA ILE A 447 22.06 22.36 -2.19
C ILE A 447 21.13 23.56 -2.36
N LYS A 448 21.25 24.23 -3.50
CA LYS A 448 20.37 25.30 -3.98
C LYS A 448 20.10 25.14 -5.48
N ASN A 449 19.07 25.85 -5.95
CA ASN A 449 18.77 25.99 -7.38
C ASN A 449 18.69 24.63 -8.09
N LEU A 450 18.02 23.66 -7.49
CA LEU A 450 17.76 22.40 -8.16
C LEU A 450 16.83 22.69 -9.34
N LYS A 451 17.32 22.39 -10.54
CA LYS A 451 16.56 22.51 -11.78
C LYS A 451 16.54 21.17 -12.49
N ILE A 452 15.35 20.74 -12.89
CA ILE A 452 15.14 19.57 -13.71
C ILE A 452 14.33 19.99 -14.94
N THR A 453 14.92 19.81 -16.11
CA THR A 453 14.28 20.16 -17.38
C THR A 453 14.23 18.91 -18.24
N GLY A 454 13.04 18.49 -18.64
CA GLY A 454 12.88 17.30 -19.46
C GLY A 454 11.52 17.25 -20.12
N LYS A 455 11.36 16.34 -21.07
CA LYS A 455 10.05 16.04 -21.63
C LYS A 455 9.30 15.19 -20.62
N LEU A 456 8.35 15.81 -19.94
CA LEU A 456 7.35 15.09 -19.19
C LEU A 456 6.21 14.75 -20.14
N VAL A 457 5.64 13.57 -19.93
CA VAL A 457 4.28 13.34 -20.36
C VAL A 457 3.40 14.09 -19.37
N THR A 458 3.19 15.39 -19.63
CA THR A 458 2.22 16.19 -18.88
C THR A 458 0.83 15.80 -19.34
N ALA A 459 -0.02 15.45 -18.39
CA ALA A 459 -1.43 15.29 -18.63
C ALA A 459 -2.15 16.56 -18.15
N ILE A 460 -3.11 17.06 -18.94
CA ILE A 460 -3.98 18.19 -18.55
C ILE A 460 -5.02 17.70 -17.55
#